data_AF-N8XBY6-F1
#
_entry.id   AF-N8XBY6-F1
#
_cell.length_a   1.000
_cell.length_b   1.000
_cell.length_c   1.000
_cell.angle_alpha   90.00
_cell.angle_beta   90.00
_cell.angle_gamma   90.00
#
_symmetry.space_group_name_H-M   'P 1'
#
loop_
_entity.id
_entity.type
_entity.pdbx_description
1 polymer ?
#
loop_
_entity_poly.entity_id
_entity_poly.type
_entity_poly.pdbx_seq_one_letter_code
_entity_poly.pdbx_strand_id
1 'polypeptide(L)' 'MSFTQSKSAIQKWHQMLENRDMSILNELLADDVVFRSPVAYHPYEGKQVVFFYFKQCDPNF' A
#
# COMPACT_ATOMS: atom_id res chain seq x y z
N MET A 1 10.68 -16.43 10.69
CA MET A 1 9.92 -15.37 10.00
C MET A 1 10.83 -14.15 9.88
N SER A 2 11.15 -13.72 8.66
CA SER A 2 12.33 -12.90 8.39
C SER A 2 12.03 -11.40 8.57
N PHE A 3 12.42 -10.83 9.72
CA PHE A 3 12.33 -9.38 9.99
C PHE A 3 13.05 -8.52 8.94
N THR A 4 14.04 -9.09 8.25
CA THR A 4 14.76 -8.43 7.14
C THR A 4 13.83 -8.09 5.99
N GLN A 5 12.86 -8.97 5.66
CA GLN A 5 11.95 -8.74 4.55
C GLN A 5 10.97 -7.60 4.83
N SER A 6 10.46 -7.50 6.06
CA SER A 6 9.65 -6.37 6.51
C SER A 6 10.43 -5.06 6.47
N LYS A 7 11.71 -5.07 6.87
CA LYS A 7 12.56 -3.88 6.80
C LYS A 7 12.75 -3.39 5.36
N SER A 8 13.02 -4.30 4.43
CA SER A 8 13.14 -3.95 3.00
C SER A 8 11.83 -3.44 2.40
N ALA A 9 10.68 -4.01 2.81
CA ALA A 9 9.36 -3.54 2.36
C ALA A 9 9.08 -2.12 2.85
N ILE A 10 9.39 -1.81 4.11
CA ILE A 10 9.25 -0.46 4.68
C ILE A 10 10.18 0.54 3.96
N GLN A 11 11.43 0.16 3.65
CA GLN A 11 12.33 1.03 2.89
C GLN A 11 11.79 1.38 1.50
N LYS A 12 11.26 0.38 0.76
CA LYS A 12 10.60 0.62 -0.52
C LYS A 12 9.37 1.53 -0.38
N TRP A 13 8.59 1.36 0.69
CA TRP A 13 7.46 2.24 1.00
C TRP A 13 7.90 3.70 1.22
N HIS A 14 9.02 3.94 1.92
CA HIS A 14 9.55 5.29 2.06
C HIS A 14 9.99 5.88 0.71
N GLN A 15 10.68 5.10 -0.13
CA GLN A 15 11.08 5.55 -1.47
C GLN A 15 9.87 5.87 -2.37
N MET A 16 8.78 5.09 -2.26
CA MET A 16 7.52 5.35 -2.93
C MET A 16 6.94 6.71 -2.54
N LEU A 17 6.97 7.06 -1.25
CA LEU A 17 6.48 8.36 -0.77
C LEU A 17 7.38 9.52 -1.22
N GLU A 18 8.70 9.34 -1.20
CA GLU A 18 9.67 10.36 -1.64
C GLU A 18 9.57 10.65 -3.15
N ASN A 19 9.51 9.59 -3.96
CA ASN A 19 9.43 9.69 -5.42
C ASN A 19 8.01 9.92 -5.94
N ARG A 20 7.01 9.83 -5.07
CA ARG A 20 5.58 9.82 -5.40
C ARG A 20 5.19 8.75 -6.44
N ASP A 21 5.90 7.63 -6.43
CA ASP A 21 5.73 6.59 -7.44
C ASP A 21 4.85 5.45 -6.94
N MET A 22 3.57 5.51 -7.32
CA MET A 22 2.58 4.48 -6.98
C MET A 22 2.86 3.11 -7.63
N SER A 23 3.74 2.99 -8.62
CA SER A 23 4.07 1.68 -9.20
C SER A 23 4.75 0.76 -8.16
N ILE A 24 5.52 1.33 -7.23
CA ILE A 24 6.17 0.62 -6.12
C ILE A 24 5.11 0.05 -5.16
N LEU A 25 4.00 0.77 -4.94
CA LEU A 25 2.87 0.27 -4.16
C LEU A 25 2.31 -1.01 -4.78
N ASN A 26 2.20 -1.03 -6.11
CA ASN A 26 1.72 -2.19 -6.84
C ASN A 26 2.69 -3.38 -6.71
N GLU A 27 4.01 -3.18 -6.62
CA GLU A 27 4.93 -4.29 -6.33
C GLU A 27 4.88 -4.76 -4.86
N LEU A 28 4.57 -3.87 -3.92
CA LEU A 28 4.55 -4.18 -2.48
C LEU A 28 3.26 -4.86 -2.02
N LEU A 29 2.13 -4.58 -2.66
CA LEU A 29 0.84 -5.16 -2.30
C LEU A 29 0.69 -6.57 -2.90
N ALA A 30 0.31 -7.54 -2.07
CA ALA A 30 -0.14 -8.85 -2.54
C ALA A 30 -1.52 -8.76 -3.20
N ASP A 31 -1.87 -9.69 -4.08
CA ASP A 31 -3.18 -9.73 -4.74
C ASP A 31 -4.33 -9.87 -3.72
N ASP A 32 -4.12 -10.68 -2.67
CA ASP A 32 -5.05 -10.91 -1.56
C ASP A 32 -4.90 -9.91 -0.39
N VAL A 33 -4.37 -8.71 -0.65
CA VAL A 33 -4.21 -7.71 0.40
C VAL A 33 -5.56 -7.27 0.96
N VAL A 34 -5.65 -7.15 2.28
CA VAL A 34 -6.85 -6.72 2.99
C VAL A 34 -6.57 -5.43 3.74
N PHE A 35 -7.19 -4.34 3.31
CA PHE A 35 -7.11 -3.06 4.01
C PHE A 35 -8.21 -2.94 5.06
N ARG A 36 -7.80 -2.79 6.31
CA ARG A 36 -8.69 -2.65 7.47
C ARG A 36 -8.60 -1.22 7.99
N SER A 37 -9.63 -0.43 7.75
CA SER A 37 -9.75 0.90 8.33
C SER A 37 -10.67 0.86 9.55
N PRO A 38 -10.34 1.52 10.68
CA PRO A 38 -11.23 1.61 11.83
C PRO A 38 -12.56 2.32 11.52
N VAL A 39 -12.64 3.05 10.40
CA VAL A 39 -13.86 3.72 9.92
C VAL A 39 -14.71 2.80 9.04
N ALA A 40 -14.10 1.78 8.43
CA ALA A 40 -14.80 0.84 7.55
C ALA A 40 -15.11 -0.45 8.31
N TYR A 41 -16.40 -0.72 8.55
CA TYR A 41 -16.85 -1.95 9.18
C TYR A 41 -16.49 -3.21 8.35
N HIS A 42 -16.45 -3.07 7.02
CA HIS A 42 -16.04 -4.13 6.11
C HIS A 42 -14.58 -3.95 5.67
N PRO A 43 -13.76 -5.01 5.74
CA PRO A 43 -12.42 -5.00 5.18
C PRO A 43 -12.49 -4.85 3.65
N TYR A 44 -11.62 -4.01 3.10
CA TYR A 44 -11.46 -3.91 1.65
C TYR A 44 -10.48 -4.97 1.18
N GLU A 45 -10.98 -5.95 0.46
CA GLU A 45 -10.17 -7.02 -0.11
C GLU A 45 -9.76 -6.65 -1.54
N GLY A 46 -8.49 -6.92 -1.85
CA GLY A 46 -7.96 -6.78 -3.18
C GLY A 46 -7.12 -5.52 -3.38
N LYS A 47 -6.00 -5.75 -4.04
CA LYS A 47 -4.98 -4.75 -4.40
C LYS A 47 -5.52 -3.49 -5.06
N GLN A 48 -6.50 -3.64 -5.97
CA GLN A 48 -7.07 -2.52 -6.72
C GLN A 48 -7.82 -1.53 -5.81
N VAL A 49 -8.55 -2.03 -4.80
CA VAL A 49 -9.33 -1.17 -3.90
C VAL A 49 -8.40 -0.37 -3.00
N VAL A 50 -7.37 -1.03 -2.45
CA VAL A 50 -6.34 -0.39 -1.64
C VAL A 50 -5.59 0.68 -2.45
N PHE A 51 -5.18 0.34 -3.67
CA PHE A 51 -4.49 1.25 -4.57
C PHE A 51 -5.33 2.49 -4.90
N PHE A 52 -6.61 2.29 -5.24
CA PHE A 52 -7.54 3.38 -5.53
C PHE A 52 -7.72 4.32 -4.34
N TYR A 53 -7.82 3.76 -3.12
CA TYR A 53 -7.98 4.54 -1.91
C TYR A 53 -6.76 5.42 -1.62
N PHE A 54 -5.54 4.90 -1.80
CA PHE A 54 -4.31 5.70 -1.66
C PHE A 54 -4.21 6.80 -2.73
N LYS A 55 -4.55 6.49 -3.99
CA LYS A 55 -4.64 7.48 -5.09
C LYS A 55 -5.65 8.59 -4.79
N GLN A 56 -6.77 8.26 -4.16
CA GLN A 56 -7.82 9.23 -3.82
C GLN A 56 -7.36 10.21 -2.73
N CYS A 57 -6.43 9.81 -1.86
CA CYS A 57 -6.00 10.61 -0.70
C CYS A 57 -5.05 11.75 -1.07
N ASP A 58 -4.39 11.71 -2.24
CA ASP A 58 -3.48 12.77 -2.66
C ASP A 58 -3.70 13.17 -4.13
N PRO A 59 -4.19 14.39 -4.40
CA PRO A 59 -4.42 14.88 -5.76
C PRO A 59 -3.13 15.22 -6.53
N ASN A 60 -1.95 15.14 -5.90
CA ASN A 60 -0.65 15.47 -6.50
C ASN A 60 0.28 14.25 -6.71
N PHE A 61 -0.27 13.02 -6.64
CA PHE A 61 0.41 11.77 -7.03
C PHE A 61 0.02 11.28 -8.44
#